data_AF-K1YB37-F1
#
_entry.id   AF-K1YB37-F1
#
_cell.length_a   1.000
_cell.length_b   1.000
_cell.length_c   1.000
_cell.angle_alpha   90.00
_cell.angle_beta   90.00
_cell.angle_gamma   90.00
#
_symmetry.space_group_name_H-M   'P 1'
#
loop_
_entity.id
_entity.type
_entity.pdbx_description
1 polymer ?
#
loop_
_entity_poly.entity_id
_entity_poly.type
_entity_poly.pdbx_seq_one_letter_code
_entity_poly.pdbx_strand_id
1 'polypeptide(L)'
;MDRRLGLATLRPIWPGADRLENLKSHLHLMHREGLISVFFEMDLGSSWQAEFTPALLGLGFTPRILLPHAGTGDLLIFERTGESS
;
A
#
# COMPACT_ATOMS: atom_id res chain seq x y z
N MET A 1 -5.63 10.03 -4.67
CA MET A 1 -6.81 9.14 -4.76
C MET A 1 -7.55 9.51 -6.03
N ASP A 2 -7.88 8.54 -6.86
CA ASP A 2 -8.72 8.75 -8.04
C ASP A 2 -10.07 8.05 -7.78
N ARG A 3 -11.05 8.85 -7.33
CA ARG A 3 -12.40 8.35 -7.02
C ARG A 3 -13.16 7.89 -8.26
N ARG A 4 -12.79 8.35 -9.45
CA ARG A 4 -13.44 7.95 -10.70
C ARG A 4 -13.02 6.55 -11.12
N LEU A 5 -11.80 6.14 -10.76
CA LEU A 5 -11.25 4.81 -10.98
C LEU A 5 -11.37 3.88 -9.76
N GLY A 6 -11.92 4.37 -8.64
CA GLY A 6 -12.02 3.60 -7.39
C GLY A 6 -10.63 3.26 -6.81
N LEU A 7 -9.64 4.14 -6.99
CA LEU A 7 -8.24 3.83 -6.76
C LEU A 7 -7.55 4.73 -5.72
N ALA A 8 -6.76 4.12 -4.85
CA ALA A 8 -5.91 4.79 -3.89
C ALA A 8 -4.46 4.31 -3.95
N THR A 9 -3.52 5.20 -3.65
CA THR A 9 -2.10 4.86 -3.47
C THR A 9 -1.66 5.31 -2.09
N LEU A 10 -1.08 4.40 -1.33
CA LEU A 10 -0.48 4.62 -0.03
C LEU A 10 1.04 4.72 -0.16
N ARG A 11 1.61 5.70 0.54
CA ARG A 11 3.06 5.90 0.65
C ARG A 11 3.43 5.99 2.13
N PRO A 12 4.39 5.19 2.63
CA PRO A 12 4.84 5.29 4.00
C PRO A 12 5.64 6.58 4.20
N ILE A 13 5.25 7.40 5.19
CA ILE A 13 5.94 8.65 5.53
C ILE A 13 6.79 8.54 6.79
N TRP A 14 6.47 7.59 7.69
CA TRP A 14 7.20 7.37 8.94
C TRP A 14 6.95 5.95 9.48
N PRO A 15 7.96 5.33 10.15
CA PRO A 15 7.76 4.10 10.90
C PRO A 15 7.01 4.39 12.21
N GLY A 16 5.67 4.41 12.18
CA GLY A 16 4.87 4.33 13.40
C GLY A 16 4.97 2.95 14.04
N ALA A 17 4.76 2.81 15.36
CA ALA A 17 4.73 1.50 16.02
C ALA A 17 3.50 0.66 15.57
N ASP A 18 2.39 1.32 15.27
CA ASP A 18 1.10 0.69 14.99
C ASP A 18 0.81 0.55 13.49
N ARG A 19 1.80 0.07 12.72
CA ARG A 19 1.76 0.03 11.24
C ARG A 19 0.57 -0.77 10.70
N LEU A 20 0.27 -1.90 11.33
CA LEU A 20 -0.82 -2.79 10.92
C LEU A 20 -2.19 -2.18 11.22
N GLU A 21 -2.39 -1.63 12.41
CA GLU A 21 -3.66 -1.01 12.79
C GLU A 21 -3.95 0.27 12.00
N ASN A 22 -2.91 1.07 11.76
CA ASN A 22 -3.03 2.25 10.91
C ASN A 22 -3.41 1.85 9.48
N LEU A 23 -2.72 0.86 8.90
CA LEU A 23 -3.03 0.37 7.56
C LEU A 23 -4.47 -0.19 7.46
N LYS A 24 -4.91 -0.98 8.45
CA LYS A 24 -6.30 -1.48 8.54
C LYS A 24 -7.33 -0.34 8.59
N SER A 25 -7.08 0.66 9.43
CA SER A 25 -7.99 1.80 9.57
C SER A 25 -8.11 2.59 8.28
N HIS A 26 -6.99 2.77 7.58
CA HIS A 26 -6.94 3.47 6.31
C HIS A 26 -7.67 2.69 5.20
N LEU A 27 -7.48 1.37 5.14
CA LEU A 27 -8.22 0.49 4.23
C LEU A 27 -9.73 0.51 4.48
N HIS A 28 -10.15 0.52 5.76
CA HIS A 28 -11.56 0.58 6.12
C HIS A 28 -12.20 1.90 5.65
N LEU A 29 -11.51 3.02 5.84
CA LEU A 29 -11.95 4.32 5.35
C LEU A 29 -12.07 4.33 3.82
N MET A 30 -11.04 3.84 3.11
CA MET A 30 -11.01 3.78 1.65
C MET A 30 -12.16 2.93 1.10
N HIS A 31 -12.43 1.77 1.71
CA HIS A 31 -13.53 0.92 1.31
C HIS A 31 -14.89 1.62 1.48
N ARG A 32 -15.10 2.34 2.59
CA ARG A 32 -16.32 3.14 2.80
C ARG A 32 -16.50 4.26 1.78
N GLU A 33 -15.42 4.75 1.18
CA GLU A 33 -15.44 5.76 0.12
C GLU A 33 -15.56 5.18 -1.30
N GLY A 34 -15.70 3.86 -1.44
CA GLY A 34 -15.79 3.20 -2.75
C GLY A 34 -14.43 3.03 -3.45
N LEU A 35 -13.32 3.19 -2.74
CA LEU A 35 -11.98 2.93 -3.24
C LEU A 35 -11.69 1.43 -3.09
N ILE A 36 -12.05 0.69 -4.14
CA ILE A 36 -11.94 -0.77 -4.21
C ILE A 36 -10.51 -1.22 -4.42
N SER A 37 -9.68 -0.48 -5.16
CA SER A 37 -8.30 -0.88 -5.42
C SER A 37 -7.31 0.02 -4.68
N VAL A 38 -6.37 -0.60 -3.97
CA VAL A 38 -5.35 0.12 -3.19
C VAL A 38 -3.97 -0.36 -3.61
N PHE A 39 -3.11 0.59 -3.99
CA PHE A 39 -1.69 0.39 -4.16
C PHE A 39 -0.93 0.82 -2.90
N PHE A 40 0.19 0.16 -2.65
CA PHE A 40 1.17 0.60 -1.66
C PHE A 40 2.55 0.64 -2.33
N GLU A 41 3.18 1.81 -2.30
CA GLU A 41 4.52 2.02 -2.85
C GLU A 41 5.57 1.86 -1.75
N MET A 42 6.54 0.98 -1.97
CA MET A 42 7.64 0.69 -1.04
C MET A 42 8.98 0.94 -1.73
N ASP A 43 9.76 1.89 -1.22
CA ASP A 43 11.12 2.17 -1.67
C ASP A 43 12.09 1.17 -1.03
N LEU A 44 12.67 0.29 -1.86
CA LEU A 44 13.62 -0.74 -1.41
C LEU A 44 14.99 -0.15 -1.03
N GLY A 45 15.27 1.11 -1.40
CA GLY A 45 16.43 1.84 -0.89
C GLY A 45 16.30 2.25 0.58
N SER A 46 15.09 2.12 1.17
CA SER A 46 14.79 2.49 2.54
C SER A 46 14.43 1.27 3.38
N SER A 47 15.41 0.69 4.08
CA SER A 47 15.27 -0.59 4.81
C SER A 47 14.08 -0.66 5.76
N TRP A 48 13.74 0.42 6.47
CA TRP A 48 12.60 0.45 7.39
C TRP A 48 11.24 0.31 6.69
N GLN A 49 11.13 0.65 5.39
CA GLN A 49 9.88 0.47 4.66
C GLN A 49 9.59 -1.02 4.41
N ALA A 50 10.63 -1.86 4.32
CA ALA A 50 10.47 -3.31 4.21
C ALA A 50 9.75 -3.91 5.44
N GLU A 51 9.77 -3.23 6.59
CA GLU A 51 9.04 -3.65 7.80
C GLU A 51 7.51 -3.66 7.62
N PHE A 52 6.98 -3.03 6.56
CA PHE A 52 5.55 -3.12 6.21
C PHE A 52 5.18 -4.43 5.51
N THR A 53 6.16 -5.18 4.99
CA THR A 53 5.91 -6.40 4.19
C THR A 53 5.00 -7.41 4.89
N PRO A 54 5.23 -7.80 6.16
CA PRO A 54 4.36 -8.76 6.84
C PRO A 54 2.91 -8.26 6.98
N ALA A 55 2.73 -6.97 7.25
CA ALA A 55 1.42 -6.35 7.38
C ALA A 55 0.68 -6.29 6.04
N LEU A 56 1.38 -5.93 4.95
CA LEU A 56 0.83 -5.89 3.60
C LEU A 56 0.34 -7.27 3.16
N LEU A 57 1.19 -8.29 3.28
CA LEU A 57 0.83 -9.67 2.93
C LEU A 57 -0.37 -10.16 3.77
N GLY A 58 -0.36 -9.90 5.08
CA GLY A 58 -1.47 -10.26 5.98
C GLY A 58 -2.80 -9.56 5.68
N LEU A 59 -2.78 -8.43 4.97
CA LEU A 59 -3.97 -7.69 4.53
C LEU A 59 -4.41 -8.01 3.10
N GLY A 60 -3.74 -8.96 2.45
CA GLY A 60 -4.07 -9.40 1.09
C GLY A 60 -3.48 -8.52 -0.01
N PHE A 61 -2.48 -7.69 0.30
CA PHE A 61 -1.67 -7.07 -0.75
C PHE A 61 -0.75 -8.10 -1.39
N THR A 62 -0.52 -7.93 -2.69
CA THR A 62 0.37 -8.76 -3.49
C THR A 62 1.39 -7.87 -4.20
N PRO A 63 2.69 -8.22 -4.24
CA PRO A 63 3.66 -7.48 -5.03
C PRO A 63 3.35 -7.66 -6.52
N ARG A 64 3.29 -6.57 -7.29
CA ARG A 64 2.90 -6.59 -8.71
C ARG A 64 3.91 -5.99 -9.65
N ILE A 65 4.53 -4.88 -9.26
CA ILE A 65 5.41 -4.12 -10.15
C ILE A 65 6.67 -3.76 -9.37
N LEU A 66 7.82 -4.00 -9.99
CA LEU A 66 9.11 -3.48 -9.56
C LEU A 66 9.56 -2.43 -10.57
N LEU A 67 9.76 -1.19 -10.14
CA LEU A 67 10.24 -0.10 -10.97
C LEU A 67 11.69 0.22 -10.59
N PRO A 68 12.66 -0.02 -11.49
CA PRO A 68 14.05 0.29 -11.23
C PRO A 68 14.28 1.80 -11.05
N HIS A 69 15.11 2.18 -10.08
CA HIS A 69 15.55 3.57 -9.87
C HIS A 69 14.41 4.62 -9.74
N ALA A 70 13.27 4.22 -9.18
CA ALA A 70 12.08 5.07 -9.03
C ALA A 70 11.90 5.66 -7.61
N GLY A 71 12.90 5.49 -6.73
CA GLY A 71 13.00 6.10 -5.40
C GLY A 71 14.47 6.35 -5.03
N THR A 72 14.82 6.13 -3.76
CA THR A 72 16.23 6.03 -3.32
C THR A 72 16.87 4.77 -3.89
N GLY A 73 16.08 3.70 -4.06
CA GLY A 73 16.41 2.51 -4.82
C GLY A 73 15.29 2.13 -5.80
N ASP A 74 15.02 0.84 -5.90
CA ASP A 74 13.90 0.33 -6.68
C ASP A 74 12.59 0.50 -5.92
N LEU A 75 11.51 0.80 -6.65
CA LEU A 75 10.17 0.95 -6.07
C LEU A 75 9.38 -0.33 -6.30
N LEU A 76 8.97 -0.99 -5.21
CA LEU A 76 8.06 -2.11 -5.23
C LEU A 76 6.64 -1.64 -5.00
N ILE A 77 5.74 -1.92 -5.95
CA ILE A 77 4.32 -1.62 -5.85
C ILE A 77 3.57 -2.89 -5.47
N PHE A 78 2.93 -2.82 -4.31
CA PHE A 78 1.94 -3.80 -3.87
C PHE A 78 0.54 -3.36 -4.30
N GLU A 79 -0.31 -4.32 -4.62
CA GLU A 79 -1.71 -4.10 -4.97
C GLU A 79 -2.63 -4.97 -4.12
N ARG A 80 -3.73 -4.38 -3.69
CA ARG A 80 -4.89 -5.06 -3.13
C ARG A 80 -6.14 -4.64 -3.90
N THR A 81 -6.72 -5.55 -4.68
CA THR A 81 -8.02 -5.37 -5.31
C THR A 81 -9.13 -5.81 -4.35
N GLY A 82 -10.07 -4.93 -4.07
CA GLY A 82 -11.32 -5.27 -3.41
C GLY A 82 -12.30 -5.85 -4.44
N GLU A 83 -12.94 -6.96 -4.10
CA GLU A 83 -14.03 -7.48 -4.92
C GLU A 83 -15.18 -6.46 -4.91
N SER A 84 -15.66 -6.09 -6.09
CA SER A 84 -16.93 -5.37 -6.22
C SER A 84 -18.03 -6.40 -5.97
N SER A 85 -18.59 -6.40 -4.75
CA SER A 85 -19.81 -7.16 -4.46
C SER A 85 -21.01 -6.64 -5.26
#